data_AF-A0A9D8GTM6-F1
#
_entry.id   AF-A0A9D8GTM6-F1
#
_cell.length_a   1.000
_cell.length_b   1.000
_cell.length_c   1.000
_cell.angle_alpha   90.00
_cell.angle_beta   90.00
_cell.angle_gamma   90.00
#
_symmetry.space_group_name_H-M   'P 1'
#
loop_
_entity.id
_entity.type
_entity.pdbx_description
1 polymer ?
#
loop_
_entity_poly.entity_id
_entity_poly.type
_entity_poly.pdbx_seq_one_letter_code
_entity_poly.pdbx_strand_id
1 'polypeptide(L)'
;MAIITGTGGNDSTTGSSDSDTFYGLAGADYVHAYESIDTLYGGEGDDSLIGGIEGDFYYGDGGNDWLHGSADNDSFFGGSGIDTIYYAQYTDGITVDLAAGTITSAGGQGFDRVDADVEAIIGSSVADTAMPTTTRCSATSTRVVPVAPARAICCSVAMATTLSSATRTRSRPAVSTRSTAVPVPTRSTVATPAI
;
A
#
# COMPACT_ATOMS: atom_id res chain seq x y z
N MET A 1 -25.97 1.99 22.96
CA MET A 1 -26.28 0.56 22.81
C MET A 1 -27.73 0.31 22.45
N ALA A 2 -28.01 0.65 21.21
CA ALA A 2 -29.00 0.01 20.36
C ALA A 2 -28.39 -1.21 19.66
N ILE A 3 -29.26 -2.07 19.17
CA ILE A 3 -28.95 -3.00 18.08
C ILE A 3 -29.73 -2.50 16.88
N ILE A 4 -29.01 -2.21 15.79
CA ILE A 4 -29.54 -1.67 14.55
C ILE A 4 -29.41 -2.78 13.51
N THR A 5 -30.52 -3.07 12.82
CA THR A 5 -30.58 -4.16 11.84
C THR A 5 -31.28 -3.63 10.59
N GLY A 6 -30.62 -3.77 9.45
CA GLY A 6 -31.14 -3.49 8.13
C GLY A 6 -32.09 -4.58 7.64
N THR A 7 -32.12 -4.75 6.33
CA THR A 7 -33.05 -5.60 5.60
C THR A 7 -32.29 -6.49 4.61
N GLY A 8 -32.98 -7.03 3.59
CA GLY A 8 -32.35 -7.82 2.52
C GLY A 8 -32.06 -7.00 1.27
N GLY A 9 -31.87 -5.69 1.40
CA GLY A 9 -31.40 -4.81 0.33
C GLY A 9 -30.88 -3.49 0.89
N ASN A 10 -30.24 -2.71 0.02
CA ASN A 10 -29.47 -1.51 0.33
C ASN A 10 -30.11 -0.58 1.37
N ASP A 11 -29.54 -0.58 2.57
CA ASP A 11 -29.94 0.25 3.71
C ASP A 11 -28.96 1.39 3.99
N SER A 12 -29.44 2.42 4.68
CA SER A 12 -28.63 3.56 5.14
C SER A 12 -28.92 3.75 6.62
N THR A 13 -28.04 3.22 7.46
CA THR A 13 -28.20 3.21 8.92
C THR A 13 -27.21 4.14 9.59
N THR A 14 -27.62 4.72 10.72
CA THR A 14 -26.81 5.66 11.49
C THR A 14 -26.98 5.43 12.98
N GLY A 15 -25.89 5.49 13.74
CA GLY A 15 -25.85 5.24 15.18
C GLY A 15 -26.20 6.42 16.06
N SER A 16 -25.79 6.28 17.31
CA SER A 16 -25.96 7.26 18.38
C SER A 16 -24.60 7.72 18.92
N SER A 17 -24.55 8.27 20.14
CA SER A 17 -23.30 8.57 20.85
C SER A 17 -22.95 7.52 21.91
N ASP A 18 -23.60 6.35 21.83
CA ASP A 18 -23.36 5.21 22.70
C ASP A 18 -22.89 4.04 21.81
N SER A 19 -21.98 3.19 22.30
CA SER A 19 -21.62 1.90 21.68
C SER A 19 -22.83 1.11 21.18
N ASP A 20 -22.97 0.95 19.87
CA ASP A 20 -24.07 0.32 19.17
C ASP A 20 -23.60 -0.95 18.40
N THR A 21 -24.54 -1.73 17.86
CA THR A 21 -24.21 -2.90 17.03
C THR A 21 -25.08 -2.92 15.78
N PHE A 22 -24.45 -2.98 14.60
CA PHE A 22 -25.09 -2.91 13.30
C PHE A 22 -25.04 -4.25 12.58
N TYR A 23 -26.12 -4.57 11.87
CA TYR A 23 -26.19 -5.68 10.93
C TYR A 23 -26.85 -5.17 9.64
N GLY A 24 -26.09 -4.99 8.56
CA GLY A 24 -26.64 -4.66 7.23
C GLY A 24 -27.49 -5.82 6.67
N LEU A 25 -26.91 -7.02 6.74
CA LEU A 25 -27.39 -8.34 6.32
C LEU A 25 -27.14 -8.66 4.84
N ALA A 26 -27.83 -8.00 3.91
CA ALA A 26 -27.62 -8.24 2.48
C ALA A 26 -28.10 -7.03 1.67
N GLY A 27 -27.29 -6.59 0.72
CA GLY A 27 -27.47 -5.29 0.08
C GLY A 27 -26.12 -4.65 -0.17
N ALA A 28 -26.11 -3.43 -0.71
CA ALA A 28 -24.94 -2.58 -0.61
C ALA A 28 -25.32 -1.43 0.32
N ASP A 29 -24.89 -1.57 1.57
CA ASP A 29 -25.36 -0.85 2.73
C ASP A 29 -24.40 0.27 3.13
N TYR A 30 -24.94 1.30 3.76
CA TYR A 30 -24.18 2.40 4.34
C TYR A 30 -24.42 2.43 5.85
N VAL A 31 -23.33 2.33 6.62
CA VAL A 31 -23.35 2.35 8.09
C VAL A 31 -22.47 3.48 8.59
N HIS A 32 -23.00 4.32 9.48
CA HIS A 32 -22.23 5.37 10.16
C HIS A 32 -22.56 5.42 11.65
N ALA A 33 -21.65 4.96 12.50
CA ALA A 33 -21.96 4.67 13.91
C ALA A 33 -21.79 5.87 14.87
N TYR A 34 -20.85 6.78 14.56
CA TYR A 34 -20.54 8.10 15.16
C TYR A 34 -19.57 8.17 16.34
N GLU A 35 -19.97 7.77 17.55
CA GLU A 35 -19.13 7.95 18.75
C GLU A 35 -19.21 6.73 19.68
N SER A 36 -18.04 6.40 20.23
CA SER A 36 -17.80 5.28 21.14
C SER A 36 -17.66 3.94 20.43
N ILE A 37 -17.24 2.92 21.18
CA ILE A 37 -16.82 1.62 20.64
C ILE A 37 -18.02 0.90 20.00
N ASP A 38 -18.04 0.86 18.68
CA ASP A 38 -19.11 0.28 17.88
C ASP A 38 -18.74 -1.10 17.30
N THR A 39 -19.74 -1.86 16.86
CA THR A 39 -19.54 -3.11 16.12
C THR A 39 -20.41 -3.15 14.87
N LEU A 40 -19.77 -3.14 13.71
CA LEU A 40 -20.39 -3.04 12.40
C LEU A 40 -20.24 -4.35 11.64
N TYR A 41 -21.35 -5.04 11.37
CA TYR A 41 -21.43 -6.13 10.40
C TYR A 41 -22.11 -5.59 9.14
N GLY A 42 -21.41 -5.64 8.02
CA GLY A 42 -21.95 -5.39 6.68
C GLY A 42 -22.91 -6.52 6.30
N GLY A 43 -22.37 -7.58 5.71
CA GLY A 43 -23.12 -8.80 5.39
C GLY A 43 -22.79 -9.28 3.99
N GLU A 44 -23.81 -9.43 3.14
CA GLU A 44 -23.66 -9.89 1.75
C GLU A 44 -23.93 -8.75 0.74
N GLY A 45 -22.87 -8.14 0.24
CA GLY A 45 -22.83 -7.19 -0.88
C GLY A 45 -21.77 -6.10 -0.66
N ASP A 46 -21.71 -5.08 -1.53
CA ASP A 46 -20.62 -4.09 -1.51
C ASP A 46 -20.91 -2.95 -0.50
N ASP A 47 -20.45 -3.09 0.74
CA ASP A 47 -20.84 -2.22 1.85
C ASP A 47 -19.89 -1.03 2.09
N SER A 48 -20.37 -0.02 2.82
CA SER A 48 -19.62 1.16 3.25
C SER A 48 -19.79 1.36 4.75
N LEU A 49 -18.80 0.91 5.52
CA LEU A 49 -18.81 0.92 6.99
C LEU A 49 -17.94 2.06 7.51
N ILE A 50 -18.52 2.90 8.38
CA ILE A 50 -17.84 3.98 9.11
C ILE A 50 -18.24 3.81 10.58
N GLY A 51 -17.29 3.49 11.45
CA GLY A 51 -17.48 3.45 12.89
C GLY A 51 -17.63 4.88 13.41
N GLY A 52 -16.58 5.46 13.97
CA GLY A 52 -16.66 6.86 14.38
C GLY A 52 -15.40 7.45 15.02
N ILE A 53 -15.40 7.42 16.35
CA ILE A 53 -14.28 7.79 17.24
C ILE A 53 -14.29 6.80 18.41
N GLU A 54 -13.14 6.63 19.07
CA GLU A 54 -12.84 5.43 19.87
C GLU A 54 -12.59 4.20 18.96
N GLY A 55 -12.24 3.04 19.54
CA GLY A 55 -11.75 1.89 18.78
C GLY A 55 -12.86 0.92 18.37
N ASP A 56 -13.18 0.85 17.08
CA ASP A 56 -14.33 0.14 16.54
C ASP A 56 -14.02 -1.25 15.99
N PHE A 57 -15.06 -2.07 15.79
CA PHE A 57 -14.96 -3.38 15.13
C PHE A 57 -15.73 -3.37 13.80
N TYR A 58 -15.02 -3.61 12.70
CA TYR A 58 -15.57 -3.65 11.34
C TYR A 58 -15.49 -5.07 10.79
N TYR A 59 -16.62 -5.61 10.36
CA TYR A 59 -16.74 -6.88 9.64
C TYR A 59 -17.46 -6.60 8.32
N GLY A 60 -16.77 -6.70 7.19
CA GLY A 60 -17.40 -6.63 5.86
C GLY A 60 -18.27 -7.86 5.57
N ASP A 61 -17.76 -9.03 5.97
CA ASP A 61 -18.29 -10.39 5.76
C ASP A 61 -18.17 -10.87 4.30
N GLY A 62 -18.92 -10.32 3.34
CA GLY A 62 -18.98 -10.85 1.98
C GLY A 62 -19.34 -9.82 0.92
N GLY A 63 -18.33 -9.22 0.30
CA GLY A 63 -18.53 -8.06 -0.55
C GLY A 63 -17.24 -7.53 -1.17
N ASN A 64 -17.26 -6.29 -1.63
CA ASN A 64 -16.06 -5.52 -1.90
C ASN A 64 -16.13 -4.24 -1.05
N ASP A 65 -15.79 -4.38 0.22
CA ASP A 65 -16.25 -3.46 1.26
C ASP A 65 -15.34 -2.26 1.47
N TRP A 66 -15.95 -1.12 1.81
CA TRP A 66 -15.29 0.14 2.07
C TRP A 66 -15.29 0.44 3.57
N LEU A 67 -14.22 0.00 4.23
CA LEU A 67 -14.03 0.16 5.67
C LEU A 67 -13.33 1.50 5.91
N HIS A 68 -14.03 2.49 6.45
CA HIS A 68 -13.48 3.82 6.67
C HIS A 68 -12.76 3.85 8.01
N GLY A 69 -11.43 3.80 7.99
CA GLY A 69 -10.65 3.82 9.21
C GLY A 69 -10.75 5.16 9.93
N SER A 70 -10.76 5.10 11.26
CA SER A 70 -10.98 6.26 12.12
C SER A 70 -9.68 6.70 12.82
N ALA A 71 -9.81 7.34 13.98
CA ALA A 71 -8.71 7.58 14.90
C ALA A 71 -8.99 6.81 16.19
N ASP A 72 -7.92 6.43 16.90
CA ASP A 72 -7.89 5.43 17.98
C ASP A 72 -7.60 4.01 17.45
N ASN A 73 -8.04 2.94 18.10
CA ASN A 73 -7.55 1.58 17.83
C ASN A 73 -8.65 0.71 17.21
N ASP A 74 -8.79 0.75 15.88
CA ASP A 74 -9.81 0.00 15.16
C ASP A 74 -9.41 -1.47 14.93
N SER A 75 -10.39 -2.32 14.62
CA SER A 75 -10.19 -3.71 14.19
C SER A 75 -10.97 -4.02 12.92
N PHE A 76 -10.26 -4.23 11.81
CA PHE A 76 -10.82 -4.50 10.49
C PHE A 76 -10.72 -5.98 10.10
N PHE A 77 -11.85 -6.53 9.75
CA PHE A 77 -12.03 -7.82 9.11
C PHE A 77 -12.78 -7.56 7.81
N GLY A 78 -12.15 -7.76 6.65
CA GLY A 78 -12.83 -7.66 5.35
C GLY A 78 -13.77 -8.86 5.21
N GLY A 79 -13.20 -9.99 4.82
CA GLY A 79 -13.90 -11.28 4.82
C GLY A 79 -13.76 -11.96 3.47
N SER A 80 -14.79 -11.86 2.63
CA SER A 80 -14.80 -12.53 1.33
C SER A 80 -15.10 -11.59 0.15
N GLY A 81 -14.03 -11.03 -0.42
CA GLY A 81 -14.04 -10.47 -1.77
C GLY A 81 -12.84 -9.59 -2.06
N ILE A 82 -13.03 -8.27 -2.13
CA ILE A 82 -11.95 -7.29 -2.32
C ILE A 82 -12.17 -6.08 -1.42
N ASP A 83 -11.66 -6.17 -0.21
CA ASP A 83 -11.98 -5.23 0.85
C ASP A 83 -10.92 -4.13 0.95
N THR A 84 -11.39 -2.89 1.14
CA THR A 84 -10.59 -1.68 1.04
C THR A 84 -10.74 -0.82 2.29
N ILE A 85 -9.68 -0.71 3.10
CA ILE A 85 -9.65 0.24 4.20
C ILE A 85 -9.24 1.64 3.68
N TYR A 86 -9.98 2.67 4.07
CA TYR A 86 -9.83 4.04 3.56
C TYR A 86 -9.37 5.04 4.64
N TYR A 87 -8.14 5.55 4.51
CA TYR A 87 -7.56 6.60 5.36
C TYR A 87 -7.28 7.91 4.60
N ALA A 88 -7.74 8.07 3.36
CA ALA A 88 -7.36 9.23 2.52
C ALA A 88 -7.85 10.59 3.04
N GLN A 89 -8.74 10.59 4.05
CA GLN A 89 -9.19 11.77 4.78
C GLN A 89 -8.16 12.31 5.79
N TYR A 90 -7.20 11.50 6.21
CA TYR A 90 -6.18 11.92 7.18
C TYR A 90 -5.09 12.80 6.55
N THR A 91 -4.62 13.75 7.36
CA THR A 91 -3.56 14.70 7.01
C THR A 91 -2.18 14.27 7.52
N ASP A 92 -2.10 13.18 8.26
CA ASP A 92 -0.87 12.56 8.74
C ASP A 92 -0.62 11.26 7.96
N GLY A 93 0.64 10.91 7.71
CA GLY A 93 0.97 9.69 6.95
C GLY A 93 0.73 8.42 7.78
N ILE A 94 0.17 7.37 7.16
CA ILE A 94 0.01 6.07 7.85
C ILE A 94 1.24 5.18 7.66
N THR A 95 1.53 4.36 8.67
CA THR A 95 2.50 3.25 8.59
C THR A 95 1.75 1.94 8.60
N VAL A 96 1.86 1.17 7.53
CA VAL A 96 1.17 -0.12 7.36
C VAL A 96 2.20 -1.24 7.54
N ASP A 97 2.09 -2.06 8.58
CA ASP A 97 2.91 -3.25 8.77
C ASP A 97 2.13 -4.52 8.41
N LEU A 98 2.38 -5.01 7.19
CA LEU A 98 1.77 -6.23 6.65
C LEU A 98 2.38 -7.52 7.22
N ALA A 99 3.42 -7.43 8.05
CA ALA A 99 3.95 -8.56 8.80
C ALA A 99 3.24 -8.73 10.14
N ALA A 100 2.91 -7.61 10.78
CA ALA A 100 2.19 -7.59 12.05
C ALA A 100 0.65 -7.64 11.88
N GLY A 101 0.13 -7.26 10.71
CA GLY A 101 -1.31 -7.07 10.50
C GLY A 101 -1.79 -5.81 11.22
N THR A 102 -1.02 -4.72 11.14
CA THR A 102 -1.30 -3.49 11.88
C THR A 102 -1.12 -2.24 11.02
N ILE A 103 -1.99 -1.26 11.23
CA ILE A 103 -1.81 0.10 10.73
C ILE A 103 -1.49 1.01 11.92
N THR A 104 -0.68 2.04 11.71
CA THR A 104 -0.31 3.01 12.72
C THR A 104 -0.31 4.40 12.10
N SER A 105 -1.26 5.23 12.52
CA SER A 105 -1.37 6.61 12.06
C SER A 105 -0.29 7.48 12.69
N ALA A 106 0.49 8.21 11.88
CA ALA A 106 1.39 9.24 12.42
C ALA A 106 0.57 10.28 13.19
N GLY A 107 1.13 10.79 14.29
CA GLY A 107 0.41 11.62 15.25
C GLY A 107 0.04 10.89 16.55
N GLY A 108 0.07 9.55 16.56
CA GLY A 108 -0.27 8.76 17.76
C GLY A 108 -1.77 8.55 17.97
N GLN A 109 -2.54 8.70 16.88
CA GLN A 109 -3.99 8.48 16.78
C GLN A 109 -4.34 6.98 16.79
N GLY A 110 -3.68 6.19 17.65
CA GLY A 110 -3.88 4.76 17.83
C GLY A 110 -3.14 3.80 16.88
N PHE A 111 -3.49 2.53 17.02
CA PHE A 111 -2.93 1.35 16.35
C PHE A 111 -4.08 0.43 15.93
N ASP A 112 -4.30 0.31 14.63
CA ASP A 112 -5.39 -0.51 14.10
C ASP A 112 -4.90 -1.93 13.82
N ARG A 113 -5.77 -2.90 14.08
CA ARG A 113 -5.55 -4.29 13.70
C ARG A 113 -6.27 -4.57 12.38
N VAL A 114 -5.57 -5.16 11.43
CA VAL A 114 -6.11 -5.58 10.13
C VAL A 114 -5.89 -7.07 9.97
N ASP A 115 -6.95 -7.82 9.73
CA ASP A 115 -6.83 -9.26 9.46
C ASP A 115 -6.29 -9.54 8.05
N ALA A 116 -5.93 -10.80 7.79
CA ALA A 116 -5.25 -11.18 6.53
C ALA A 116 -6.17 -11.15 5.30
N ASP A 117 -7.48 -11.04 5.51
CA ASP A 117 -8.55 -11.06 4.53
C ASP A 117 -9.01 -9.63 4.17
N VAL A 118 -8.04 -8.71 3.98
CA VAL A 118 -8.25 -7.34 3.50
C VAL A 118 -7.28 -7.07 2.35
N GLU A 119 -7.80 -6.80 1.16
CA GLU A 119 -7.04 -6.75 -0.09
C GLU A 119 -6.33 -5.41 -0.35
N ALA A 120 -6.83 -4.31 0.22
CA ALA A 120 -6.36 -2.97 -0.10
C ALA A 120 -6.42 -2.02 1.09
N ILE A 121 -5.42 -1.13 1.17
CA ILE A 121 -5.43 0.02 2.07
C ILE A 121 -5.17 1.27 1.23
N ILE A 122 -6.09 2.22 1.24
CA ILE A 122 -5.92 3.55 0.66
C ILE A 122 -5.33 4.44 1.75
N GLY A 123 -4.05 4.78 1.60
CA GLY A 123 -3.30 5.62 2.52
C GLY A 123 -3.76 7.09 2.51
N SER A 124 -3.06 7.92 3.29
CA SER A 124 -3.52 9.26 3.60
C SER A 124 -3.26 10.27 2.47
N SER A 125 -3.57 11.55 2.72
CA SER A 125 -3.21 12.64 1.80
C SER A 125 -1.71 12.98 1.79
N VAL A 126 -0.91 12.33 2.63
CA VAL A 126 0.54 12.56 2.84
C VAL A 126 1.34 11.30 2.46
N ALA A 127 2.67 11.30 2.65
CA ALA A 127 3.52 10.17 2.31
C ALA A 127 3.41 9.04 3.36
N ASP A 128 2.76 7.95 2.97
CA ASP A 128 2.63 6.73 3.77
C ASP A 128 3.86 5.82 3.68
N THR A 129 4.00 4.92 4.67
CA THR A 129 5.07 3.91 4.72
C THR A 129 4.50 2.50 4.86
N ALA A 130 4.61 1.68 3.81
CA ALA A 130 4.35 0.25 3.94
C ALA A 130 5.62 -0.51 4.36
N MET A 131 5.54 -1.26 5.46
CA MET A 131 6.51 -2.29 5.85
C MET A 131 6.05 -3.66 5.29
N PRO A 132 6.84 -4.28 4.39
CA PRO A 132 6.46 -5.54 3.75
C PRO A 132 6.86 -6.76 4.60
N THR A 133 6.00 -7.77 4.63
CA THR A 133 6.16 -9.04 5.35
C THR A 133 7.46 -9.79 5.01
N THR A 134 8.06 -9.53 3.86
CA THR A 134 9.47 -9.85 3.59
C THR A 134 10.16 -8.75 2.77
N THR A 135 11.27 -8.23 3.30
CA THR A 135 12.43 -7.63 2.61
C THR A 135 12.23 -7.20 1.13
N ARG A 136 12.04 -5.88 0.90
CA ARG A 136 12.15 -5.11 -0.38
C ARG A 136 10.86 -4.68 -1.13
N CYS A 137 9.88 -4.17 -0.41
CA CYS A 137 8.97 -3.13 -0.92
C CYS A 137 8.86 -1.99 0.11
N SER A 138 9.85 -1.08 0.15
CA SER A 138 9.66 0.21 0.81
C SER A 138 8.91 1.12 -0.16
N ALA A 139 7.59 1.07 -0.08
CA ALA A 139 6.71 1.96 -0.82
C ALA A 139 6.52 3.23 0.03
N THR A 140 7.42 4.22 -0.13
CA THR A 140 7.38 5.52 0.57
C THR A 140 6.36 6.50 -0.04
N SER A 141 5.67 6.11 -1.10
CA SER A 141 4.55 6.86 -1.67
C SER A 141 3.78 5.97 -2.64
N THR A 142 2.67 5.38 -2.18
CA THR A 142 1.62 4.85 -3.06
C THR A 142 0.29 5.09 -2.39
N ARG A 143 -0.58 5.89 -3.03
CA ARG A 143 -1.94 6.22 -2.56
C ARG A 143 -2.86 4.99 -2.38
N VAL A 144 -2.42 3.83 -2.89
CA VAL A 144 -3.03 2.52 -2.67
C VAL A 144 -1.91 1.55 -2.32
N VAL A 145 -1.99 0.92 -1.16
CA VAL A 145 -1.16 -0.21 -0.74
C VAL A 145 -1.97 -1.47 -0.99
N PRO A 146 -1.72 -2.23 -2.08
CA PRO A 146 -2.38 -3.51 -2.28
C PRO A 146 -1.84 -4.55 -1.30
N VAL A 147 -2.71 -5.08 -0.46
CA VAL A 147 -2.47 -6.12 0.55
C VAL A 147 -2.98 -7.44 0.00
N ALA A 148 -2.36 -7.94 -1.06
CA ALA A 148 -2.91 -9.09 -1.79
C ALA A 148 -2.96 -10.37 -0.93
N PRO A 149 -4.12 -11.06 -0.80
CA PRO A 149 -4.14 -12.45 -0.39
C PRO A 149 -3.44 -13.30 -1.45
N ALA A 150 -2.55 -14.18 -1.00
CA ALA A 150 -1.94 -15.26 -1.77
C ALA A 150 -1.50 -14.96 -3.24
N ARG A 151 -0.20 -14.62 -3.40
CA ARG A 151 0.66 -14.66 -4.63
C ARG A 151 1.08 -13.30 -5.21
N ALA A 152 2.02 -12.67 -4.50
CA ALA A 152 3.19 -12.00 -5.06
C ALA A 152 2.97 -11.10 -6.30
N ILE A 153 2.65 -9.82 -6.06
CA ILE A 153 2.86 -8.75 -7.05
C ILE A 153 3.75 -7.68 -6.42
N CYS A 154 5.01 -7.63 -6.87
CA CYS A 154 5.91 -6.52 -6.53
C CYS A 154 5.57 -5.29 -7.35
N CYS A 155 5.29 -4.19 -6.64
CA CYS A 155 5.56 -2.80 -7.01
C CYS A 155 5.74 -2.47 -8.51
N SER A 156 4.65 -2.01 -9.15
CA SER A 156 4.73 -1.13 -10.32
C SER A 156 4.19 0.26 -9.96
N VAL A 157 5.01 1.08 -9.29
CA VAL A 157 4.72 2.52 -9.19
C VAL A 157 4.84 3.12 -10.59
N ALA A 158 3.68 3.30 -11.22
CA ALA A 158 3.53 4.07 -12.44
C ALA A 158 2.68 5.30 -12.15
N MET A 159 3.31 6.44 -11.93
CA MET A 159 2.94 7.67 -12.64
C MET A 159 4.11 8.65 -12.66
N ALA A 160 4.24 9.37 -13.76
CA ALA A 160 5.40 10.21 -14.05
C ALA A 160 5.10 11.70 -13.83
N THR A 161 5.98 12.38 -13.09
CA THR A 161 6.43 13.78 -13.26
C THR A 161 7.49 14.02 -12.18
N THR A 162 8.79 14.00 -12.48
CA THR A 162 9.45 15.10 -13.19
C THR A 162 10.71 14.61 -13.93
N LEU A 163 10.80 14.88 -15.24
CA LEU A 163 12.10 14.87 -15.92
C LEU A 163 12.77 16.24 -15.71
N SER A 164 13.77 16.32 -14.83
CA SER A 164 14.74 17.42 -14.88
C SER A 164 16.13 17.02 -14.34
N SER A 165 17.12 17.05 -15.23
CA SER A 165 18.55 17.22 -14.93
C SER A 165 19.26 16.23 -13.98
N ALA A 166 19.27 14.94 -14.31
CA ALA A 166 20.34 14.04 -13.84
C ALA A 166 21.62 14.26 -14.67
N THR A 167 22.53 15.10 -14.19
CA THR A 167 23.79 15.48 -14.89
C THR A 167 24.77 14.31 -14.95
N ARG A 168 24.64 13.47 -15.98
CA ARG A 168 25.49 12.28 -16.21
C ARG A 168 26.94 12.68 -16.56
N THR A 169 27.80 12.72 -15.55
CA THR A 169 29.27 12.82 -15.72
C THR A 169 29.83 11.57 -16.39
N ARG A 170 29.85 11.56 -17.74
CA ARG A 170 30.57 10.56 -18.51
C ARG A 170 32.07 10.68 -18.26
N SER A 171 32.64 9.74 -17.51
CA SER A 171 34.08 9.46 -17.55
C SER A 171 34.50 9.13 -18.98
N ARG A 172 35.35 9.98 -19.57
CA ARG A 172 35.83 9.82 -20.95
C ARG A 172 36.89 8.71 -21.01
N PRO A 173 36.81 7.75 -21.95
CA PRO A 173 37.99 6.98 -22.31
C PRO A 173 38.99 7.90 -23.03
N ALA A 174 40.27 7.80 -22.68
CA ALA A 174 41.32 8.59 -23.29
C ALA A 174 41.61 8.09 -24.72
N VAL A 175 41.32 8.92 -25.72
CA VAL A 175 41.82 8.77 -27.10
C VAL A 175 42.90 9.81 -27.30
N SER A 176 44.15 9.36 -27.44
CA SER A 176 45.29 10.19 -27.82
C SER A 176 45.78 9.79 -29.22
N THR A 177 46.37 10.72 -29.95
CA THR A 177 46.30 10.78 -31.41
C THR A 177 47.47 10.19 -32.18
N ARG A 178 47.09 9.60 -33.33
CA ARG A 178 47.83 9.08 -34.51
C ARG A 178 49.06 9.87 -35.01
N SER A 179 49.87 9.19 -35.85
CA SER A 179 50.89 9.66 -36.82
C SER A 179 52.33 9.66 -36.27
N THR A 180 53.43 9.19 -36.91
CA THR A 180 53.75 8.53 -38.22
C THR A 180 55.19 7.94 -38.10
N ALA A 181 55.83 7.12 -38.96
CA ALA A 181 55.57 6.56 -40.30
C ALA A 181 56.25 5.15 -40.45
N VAL A 182 56.67 4.74 -41.67
CA VAL A 182 57.45 3.52 -42.01
C VAL A 182 58.56 3.90 -43.01
N PRO A 183 59.81 3.40 -42.90
CA PRO A 183 60.37 2.63 -44.04
C PRO A 183 61.39 1.49 -43.72
N VAL A 184 61.25 0.41 -44.51
CA VAL A 184 62.30 -0.44 -45.14
C VAL A 184 63.14 -1.44 -44.28
N PRO A 185 63.24 -2.72 -44.70
CA PRO A 185 64.11 -3.73 -44.09
C PRO A 185 65.49 -3.85 -44.78
N THR A 186 66.48 -4.39 -44.07
CA THR A 186 67.72 -4.89 -44.68
C THR A 186 68.03 -6.32 -44.22
N ARG A 187 68.10 -7.25 -45.18
CA ARG A 187 68.55 -8.64 -45.02
C ARG A 187 69.80 -8.83 -45.86
N SER A 188 70.95 -9.14 -45.26
CA SER A 188 72.00 -9.94 -45.92
C SER A 188 73.06 -10.42 -44.92
N THR A 189 73.36 -11.74 -44.96
CA THR A 189 74.68 -12.40 -44.81
C THR A 189 75.65 -11.96 -43.69
N VAL A 190 76.38 -12.86 -43.02
CA VAL A 190 77.39 -13.76 -43.60
C VAL A 190 77.56 -15.02 -42.73
N ALA A 191 77.92 -16.13 -43.37
CA ALA A 191 78.32 -17.38 -42.71
C ALA A 191 79.85 -17.45 -42.52
N THR A 192 80.29 -18.15 -41.47
CA THR A 192 81.68 -18.65 -41.34
C THR A 192 81.66 -20.17 -41.13
N PRO A 193 82.50 -20.95 -41.84
CA PRO A 193 82.49 -22.41 -41.82
C PRO A 193 83.45 -23.01 -40.79
N ALA A 194 83.33 -24.34 -40.58
CA ALA A 194 84.35 -25.36 -40.23
C ALA A 194 85.51 -25.00 -39.25
N ILE A 195 85.94 -25.90 -38.36
CA ILE A 195 86.12 -27.36 -38.50
C ILE A 195 85.65 -28.06 -37.22
#